data_AF-A0A7S1Y5Z2-F1
#
_entry.id   AF-A0A7S1Y5Z2-F1
#
_cell.length_a   1.000
_cell.length_b   1.000
_cell.length_c   1.000
_cell.angle_alpha   90.00
_cell.angle_beta   90.00
_cell.angle_gamma   90.00
#
_symmetry.space_group_name_H-M   'P 1'
#
loop_
_entity.id
_entity.type
_entity.pdbx_description
1 polymer ?
#
loop_
_entity_poly.entity_id
_entity_poly.type
_entity_poly.pdbx_seq_one_letter_code
_entity_poly.pdbx_strand_id
1 'polypeptide(L)'
;PGSTSAATGDRDVHCVVMEEGVWMLPDGHYAEAKTYTSTVTDSKAQGWNGQSQALINTAASYNVFLGQVMTSNDAGWSVFWSRGSSRGAPATSTNFRPGKHVGEDVSSPTRVPETVGYIAMQAFSGSVAGIKMESKRGGDTVRGYQNGAFTYSFPTNFFDSGPPAVTVASQAAMDGRDGSWAVLRSDATNTQMWLSVDEDQQSQTERRHTTEQVDYVAFESAGSFQLVPPSDTTA
;
A
#
# COMPACT_ATOMS: atom_id res chain seq x y z
N PRO A 1 -20.71 -3.75 9.42
CA PRO A 1 -19.80 -4.05 10.56
C PRO A 1 -18.73 -5.06 10.14
N GLY A 2 -17.46 -4.66 10.13
CA GLY A 2 -16.33 -5.56 9.90
C GLY A 2 -16.27 -6.68 10.95
N SER A 3 -15.51 -7.74 10.66
CA SER A 3 -15.44 -8.98 11.43
C SER A 3 -15.48 -8.77 12.97
N THR A 4 -16.31 -9.54 13.67
CA THR A 4 -16.52 -9.43 15.13
C THR A 4 -15.39 -10.01 15.96
N SER A 5 -14.32 -10.51 15.34
CA SER A 5 -13.10 -10.90 16.02
C SER A 5 -12.08 -9.77 15.89
N ALA A 6 -12.20 -8.76 16.75
CA ALA A 6 -11.10 -7.84 16.99
C ALA A 6 -9.85 -8.69 17.33
N ALA A 7 -8.71 -8.36 16.72
CA ALA A 7 -7.45 -8.96 17.12
C ALA A 7 -7.24 -8.65 18.61
N THR A 8 -7.34 -9.64 19.48
CA THR A 8 -7.08 -9.48 20.91
C THR A 8 -5.57 -9.45 21.15
N GLY A 9 -5.09 -8.46 21.90
CA GLY A 9 -3.69 -8.23 22.23
C GLY A 9 -3.11 -6.96 21.60
N ASP A 10 -2.01 -6.47 22.18
CA ASP A 10 -1.24 -5.36 21.61
C ASP A 10 -0.74 -5.74 20.22
N ARG A 11 -0.83 -4.80 19.28
CA ARG A 11 -0.35 -4.96 17.90
C ARG A 11 0.54 -3.78 17.58
N ASP A 12 1.69 -4.06 17.01
CA ASP A 12 2.54 -3.02 16.45
C ASP A 12 1.89 -2.46 15.18
N VAL A 13 1.86 -1.14 15.09
CA VAL A 13 1.43 -0.41 13.91
C VAL A 13 2.64 0.31 13.35
N HIS A 14 3.03 -0.08 12.15
CA HIS A 14 4.09 0.59 11.41
C HIS A 14 3.50 1.70 10.56
N CYS A 15 4.18 2.84 10.50
CA CYS A 15 3.79 3.94 9.65
C CYS A 15 5.01 4.56 8.96
N VAL A 16 4.76 5.13 7.79
CA VAL A 16 5.69 6.00 7.07
C VAL A 16 4.92 7.27 6.76
N VAL A 17 5.53 8.40 7.07
CA VAL A 17 4.95 9.72 6.83
C VAL A 17 5.88 10.48 5.90
N MET A 18 5.31 11.16 4.92
CA MET A 18 6.03 11.97 3.96
C MET A 18 5.23 13.24 3.71
N GLU A 19 5.92 14.39 3.74
CA GLU A 19 5.33 15.68 3.37
C GLU A 19 4.89 15.67 1.90
N GLU A 20 3.76 16.32 1.59
CA GLU A 20 3.28 16.43 0.22
C GLU A 20 4.31 17.15 -0.66
N GLY A 21 4.62 16.56 -1.81
CA GLY A 21 5.64 17.07 -2.73
C GLY A 21 6.38 15.97 -3.49
N VAL A 22 7.32 16.40 -4.34
CA VAL A 22 8.27 15.52 -5.03
C VAL A 22 9.59 15.61 -4.29
N TRP A 23 10.18 14.45 -4.02
CA TRP A 23 11.40 14.31 -3.25
C TRP A 23 12.39 13.41 -3.97
N MET A 24 13.66 13.69 -3.76
CA MET A 24 14.74 12.81 -4.16
C MET A 24 15.34 12.19 -2.91
N LEU A 25 15.36 10.85 -2.88
CA LEU A 25 16.12 10.08 -1.92
C LEU A 25 17.62 10.39 -2.11
N PRO A 26 18.46 10.32 -1.06
CA PRO A 26 19.88 10.70 -1.14
C PRO A 26 20.70 9.92 -2.17
N ASP A 27 20.18 8.80 -2.65
CA ASP A 27 20.79 7.93 -3.66
C ASP A 27 20.32 8.23 -5.10
N GLY A 28 19.42 9.22 -5.28
CA GLY A 28 18.93 9.69 -6.58
C GLY A 28 17.58 9.12 -7.01
N HIS A 29 16.96 8.21 -6.25
CA HIS A 29 15.63 7.71 -6.55
C HIS A 29 14.55 8.72 -6.14
N TYR A 30 13.46 8.76 -6.90
CA TYR A 30 12.33 9.65 -6.62
C TYR A 30 11.29 8.99 -5.72
N ALA A 31 10.73 9.80 -4.84
CA ALA A 31 9.47 9.55 -4.15
C ALA A 31 8.59 10.79 -4.30
N GLU A 32 7.27 10.62 -4.32
CA GLU A 32 6.34 11.73 -4.14
C GLU A 32 5.20 11.34 -3.23
N ALA A 33 4.67 12.31 -2.50
CA ALA A 33 3.49 12.13 -1.68
C ALA A 33 2.47 13.21 -2.01
N LYS A 34 1.18 12.85 -1.92
CA LYS A 34 0.09 13.78 -2.16
C LYS A 34 -1.18 13.32 -1.48
N THR A 35 -2.01 14.29 -1.10
CA THR A 35 -3.38 14.05 -0.69
C THR A 35 -4.39 14.49 -1.76
N TYR A 36 -5.53 13.81 -1.81
CA TYR A 36 -6.66 14.23 -2.64
C TYR A 36 -7.98 13.79 -2.00
N THR A 37 -9.07 14.48 -2.34
CA THR A 37 -10.41 14.03 -1.97
C THR A 37 -10.87 12.93 -2.92
N SER A 38 -11.01 11.71 -2.40
CA SER A 38 -11.58 10.57 -3.13
C SER A 38 -13.10 10.59 -3.04
N THR A 39 -13.75 10.86 -4.17
CA THR A 39 -15.22 10.81 -4.32
C THR A 39 -15.69 9.46 -4.85
N VAL A 40 -14.76 8.61 -5.32
CA VAL A 40 -15.04 7.23 -5.72
C VAL A 40 -14.88 6.32 -4.52
N THR A 41 -15.83 5.39 -4.34
CA THR A 41 -15.70 4.26 -3.43
C THR A 41 -16.03 2.98 -4.18
N ASP A 42 -15.07 2.06 -4.22
CA ASP A 42 -15.19 0.79 -4.91
C ASP A 42 -15.77 -0.31 -4.00
N SER A 43 -16.34 -1.32 -4.64
CA SER A 43 -16.81 -2.55 -4.00
C SER A 43 -16.96 -3.63 -5.06
N LYS A 44 -17.27 -4.85 -4.63
CA LYS A 44 -17.64 -5.98 -5.50
C LYS A 44 -18.71 -5.61 -6.52
N ALA A 45 -19.67 -4.76 -6.15
CA ALA A 45 -20.74 -4.29 -7.04
C ALA A 45 -20.34 -3.11 -7.94
N GLN A 46 -19.35 -2.30 -7.54
CA GLN A 46 -18.94 -1.11 -8.30
C GLN A 46 -17.83 -1.39 -9.32
N GLY A 47 -17.21 -2.57 -9.28
CA GLY A 47 -16.35 -3.03 -10.38
C GLY A 47 -14.90 -2.58 -10.32
N TRP A 48 -14.46 -2.00 -9.20
CA TRP A 48 -13.03 -1.74 -8.90
C TRP A 48 -12.38 -0.77 -9.90
N ASN A 49 -12.88 0.45 -9.93
CA ASN A 49 -12.50 1.49 -10.89
C ASN A 49 -11.27 2.30 -10.45
N GLY A 50 -11.16 2.60 -9.15
CA GLY A 50 -10.24 3.61 -8.63
C GLY A 50 -10.55 5.01 -9.18
N GLN A 51 -9.85 6.02 -8.66
CA GLN A 51 -9.96 7.40 -9.11
C GLN A 51 -8.64 7.83 -9.76
N SER A 52 -8.65 8.11 -11.07
CA SER A 52 -7.45 8.48 -11.81
C SER A 52 -6.76 9.69 -11.18
N GLN A 53 -5.48 9.57 -10.88
CA GLN A 53 -4.62 10.65 -10.39
C GLN A 53 -3.43 10.81 -11.33
N ALA A 54 -2.99 12.06 -11.50
CA ALA A 54 -1.72 12.36 -12.14
C ALA A 54 -0.65 12.48 -11.05
N LEU A 55 0.47 11.79 -11.25
CA LEU A 55 1.67 11.99 -10.44
C LEU A 55 2.25 13.37 -10.73
N ILE A 56 2.89 13.97 -9.72
CA ILE A 56 3.45 15.32 -9.80
C ILE A 56 4.68 15.30 -10.73
N ASN A 57 5.60 14.35 -10.52
CA ASN A 57 6.75 14.15 -11.38
C ASN A 57 6.46 13.10 -12.46
N THR A 58 5.94 13.55 -13.60
CA THR A 58 5.60 12.67 -14.72
C THR A 58 6.81 12.07 -15.45
N ALA A 59 8.03 12.55 -15.17
CA ALA A 59 9.25 12.03 -15.78
C ALA A 59 9.86 10.85 -14.99
N ALA A 60 9.48 10.67 -13.72
CA ALA A 60 9.95 9.57 -12.88
C ALA A 60 9.16 8.27 -13.13
N SER A 61 9.87 7.15 -13.00
CA SER A 61 9.33 5.80 -13.19
C SER A 61 8.97 5.14 -11.86
N TYR A 62 7.88 5.60 -11.24
CA TYR A 62 7.29 5.02 -10.02
C TYR A 62 6.63 3.66 -10.27
N ASN A 63 6.86 2.71 -9.37
CA ASN A 63 6.32 1.35 -9.44
C ASN A 63 5.97 0.74 -8.06
N VAL A 64 6.05 1.53 -6.99
CA VAL A 64 5.62 1.16 -5.63
C VAL A 64 4.67 2.24 -5.13
N PHE A 65 3.47 1.86 -4.71
CA PHE A 65 2.43 2.79 -4.27
C PHE A 65 1.88 2.37 -2.92
N LEU A 66 2.09 3.22 -1.92
CA LEU A 66 1.52 3.09 -0.58
C LEU A 66 0.40 4.10 -0.42
N GLY A 67 -0.57 3.83 0.44
CA GLY A 67 -1.59 4.82 0.71
C GLY A 67 -2.52 4.48 1.85
N GLN A 68 -3.35 5.46 2.19
CA GLN A 68 -4.24 5.40 3.32
C GLN A 68 -5.47 6.28 3.08
N VAL A 69 -6.63 5.83 3.58
CA VAL A 69 -7.80 6.69 3.81
C VAL A 69 -7.54 7.46 5.11
N MET A 70 -7.35 8.78 5.02
CA MET A 70 -6.84 9.63 6.10
C MET A 70 -7.93 10.37 6.87
N THR A 71 -9.20 10.19 6.51
CA THR A 71 -10.36 10.72 7.22
C THR A 71 -11.41 9.64 7.43
N SER A 72 -12.36 9.92 8.33
CA SER A 72 -13.53 9.09 8.61
C SER A 72 -14.80 9.94 8.54
N ASN A 73 -15.04 10.55 7.37
CA ASN A 73 -16.22 11.36 7.10
C ASN A 73 -17.46 10.49 6.89
N ASP A 74 -17.31 9.31 6.31
CA ASP A 74 -18.31 8.25 6.24
C ASP A 74 -18.30 7.46 7.57
N ALA A 75 -19.49 7.14 8.09
CA ALA A 75 -19.60 6.32 9.28
C ALA A 75 -19.23 4.84 9.01
N GLY A 76 -19.28 4.41 7.75
CA GLY A 76 -18.82 3.11 7.32
C GLY A 76 -17.32 3.08 7.09
N TRP A 77 -16.75 1.89 7.30
CA TRP A 77 -15.34 1.64 7.03
C TRP A 77 -15.04 1.76 5.53
N SER A 78 -13.79 2.12 5.21
CA SER A 78 -13.20 1.92 3.89
C SER A 78 -11.70 1.78 4.04
N VAL A 79 -11.05 1.14 3.07
CA VAL A 79 -9.61 0.92 3.06
C VAL A 79 -9.01 1.37 1.72
N PHE A 80 -7.73 1.75 1.75
CA PHE A 80 -7.01 2.19 0.56
C PHE A 80 -6.68 1.00 -0.35
N TRP A 81 -6.70 1.26 -1.66
CA TRP A 81 -6.10 0.40 -2.66
C TRP A 81 -5.65 1.23 -3.86
N SER A 82 -4.92 0.62 -4.79
CA SER A 82 -4.61 1.24 -6.07
C SER A 82 -4.59 0.23 -7.21
N ARG A 83 -4.81 0.71 -8.43
CA ARG A 83 -4.67 -0.06 -9.67
C ARG A 83 -4.10 0.77 -10.80
N GLY A 84 -3.72 0.09 -11.87
CA GLY A 84 -3.36 0.66 -13.16
C GLY A 84 -4.45 0.46 -14.21
N SER A 85 -4.02 0.03 -15.39
CA SER A 85 -4.84 0.02 -16.61
C SER A 85 -6.08 -0.88 -16.52
N SER A 86 -6.00 -1.95 -15.74
CA SER A 86 -7.10 -2.83 -15.40
C SER A 86 -7.13 -3.08 -13.89
N ARG A 87 -8.19 -3.74 -13.41
CA ARG A 87 -8.31 -4.09 -12.00
C ARG A 87 -7.15 -4.95 -11.48
N GLY A 88 -6.78 -5.98 -12.23
CA GLY A 88 -5.67 -6.89 -11.91
C GLY A 88 -4.30 -6.39 -12.41
N ALA A 89 -4.21 -5.14 -12.86
CA ALA A 89 -2.92 -4.54 -13.20
C ALA A 89 -2.55 -3.56 -12.07
N PRO A 90 -1.39 -3.75 -11.42
CA PRO A 90 -0.92 -2.78 -10.44
C PRO A 90 -0.67 -1.40 -11.03
N ALA A 91 -0.67 -0.38 -10.17
CA ALA A 91 -0.41 0.99 -10.58
C ALA A 91 0.99 1.16 -11.21
N THR A 92 1.07 2.08 -12.17
CA THR A 92 2.32 2.54 -12.80
C THR A 92 2.31 4.07 -12.89
N SER A 93 3.44 4.66 -13.26
CA SER A 93 3.56 6.13 -13.36
C SER A 93 2.62 6.76 -14.39
N THR A 94 2.20 5.98 -15.40
CA THR A 94 1.30 6.42 -16.48
C THR A 94 -0.12 5.91 -16.31
N ASN A 95 -0.35 4.99 -15.37
CA ASN A 95 -1.68 4.51 -15.03
C ASN A 95 -1.77 4.34 -13.51
N PHE A 96 -2.17 5.42 -12.84
CA PHE A 96 -2.33 5.46 -11.41
C PHE A 96 -3.76 5.82 -11.05
N ARG A 97 -4.47 4.88 -10.44
CA ARG A 97 -5.85 5.02 -9.98
C ARG A 97 -5.93 4.57 -8.52
N PRO A 98 -5.46 5.38 -7.56
CA PRO A 98 -5.70 5.13 -6.14
C PRO A 98 -7.21 5.25 -5.84
N GLY A 99 -7.64 4.63 -4.75
CA GLY A 99 -9.01 4.74 -4.32
C GLY A 99 -9.22 4.22 -2.91
N LYS A 100 -10.49 4.20 -2.52
CA LYS A 100 -10.96 3.53 -1.32
C LYS A 100 -12.00 2.49 -1.70
N HIS A 101 -12.06 1.39 -0.96
CA HIS A 101 -13.10 0.38 -1.15
C HIS A 101 -13.69 -0.13 0.15
N VAL A 102 -14.84 -0.79 0.00
CA VAL A 102 -15.61 -1.39 1.09
C VAL A 102 -15.84 -2.89 0.89
N GLY A 103 -15.04 -3.51 0.01
CA GLY A 103 -15.06 -4.96 -0.18
C GLY A 103 -16.39 -5.44 -0.77
N GLU A 104 -17.02 -6.41 -0.11
CA GLU A 104 -18.33 -6.94 -0.45
C GLU A 104 -19.50 -6.12 0.14
N ASP A 105 -19.23 -5.05 0.89
CA ASP A 105 -20.27 -4.18 1.43
C ASP A 105 -21.01 -3.43 0.30
N VAL A 106 -22.16 -3.99 -0.06
CA VAL A 106 -23.10 -3.41 -1.03
C VAL A 106 -24.28 -2.69 -0.36
N SER A 107 -24.27 -2.58 0.97
CA SER A 107 -25.40 -2.06 1.75
C SER A 107 -25.58 -0.55 1.61
N SER A 108 -24.50 0.19 1.29
CA SER A 108 -24.54 1.62 1.02
C SER A 108 -23.81 1.94 -0.29
N PRO A 109 -24.54 2.11 -1.41
CA PRO A 109 -23.93 2.40 -2.71
C PRO A 109 -23.39 3.83 -2.80
N THR A 110 -23.88 4.73 -1.93
CA THR A 110 -23.36 6.09 -1.81
C THR A 110 -22.50 6.18 -0.56
N ARG A 111 -21.29 6.72 -0.71
CA ARG A 111 -20.32 6.91 0.36
C ARG A 111 -19.86 8.35 0.38
N VAL A 112 -19.63 8.89 1.57
CA VAL A 112 -19.10 10.25 1.72
C VAL A 112 -17.65 10.29 1.20
N PRO A 113 -17.24 11.39 0.53
CA PRO A 113 -15.85 11.56 0.13
C PRO A 113 -14.90 11.56 1.32
N GLU A 114 -13.72 10.96 1.13
CA GLU A 114 -12.65 10.91 2.13
C GLU A 114 -11.37 11.53 1.57
N THR A 115 -10.52 12.07 2.43
CA THR A 115 -9.15 12.38 2.07
C THR A 115 -8.38 11.08 1.95
N VAL A 116 -7.74 10.87 0.80
CA VAL A 116 -6.83 9.75 0.55
C VAL A 116 -5.44 10.35 0.35
N GLY A 117 -4.46 9.82 1.08
CA GLY A 117 -3.05 10.11 0.85
C GLY A 117 -2.37 8.93 0.18
N TYR A 118 -1.41 9.23 -0.69
CA TYR A 118 -0.53 8.21 -1.29
C TYR A 118 0.93 8.65 -1.22
N ILE A 119 1.82 7.65 -1.24
CA ILE A 119 3.24 7.79 -1.49
C ILE A 119 3.58 6.91 -2.71
N ALA A 120 4.08 7.53 -3.78
CA ALA A 120 4.60 6.83 -4.95
C ALA A 120 6.14 6.82 -4.88
N MET A 121 6.74 5.65 -5.03
CA MET A 121 8.19 5.47 -4.93
C MET A 121 8.71 4.67 -6.13
N GLN A 122 9.95 4.95 -6.52
CA GLN A 122 10.70 4.01 -7.34
C GLN A 122 11.14 2.83 -6.47
N ALA A 123 11.12 1.62 -7.04
CA ALA A 123 11.64 0.45 -6.36
C ALA A 123 13.15 0.64 -6.11
N PHE A 124 13.55 0.33 -4.90
CA PHE A 124 14.89 0.61 -4.41
C PHE A 124 15.28 -0.39 -3.32
N SER A 125 16.52 -0.86 -3.33
CA SER A 125 17.13 -1.59 -2.22
C SER A 125 18.54 -1.02 -1.98
N GLY A 126 18.72 -0.26 -0.91
CA GLY A 126 20.01 0.34 -0.56
C GLY A 126 19.96 1.14 0.74
N SER A 127 20.78 2.19 0.86
CA SER A 127 20.78 3.05 2.05
C SER A 127 20.30 4.46 1.71
N VAL A 128 19.38 4.96 2.52
CA VAL A 128 18.85 6.32 2.48
C VAL A 128 19.21 6.99 3.80
N ALA A 129 20.04 8.04 3.73
CA ALA A 129 20.53 8.76 4.91
C ALA A 129 21.16 7.84 5.99
N GLY A 130 21.84 6.77 5.57
CA GLY A 130 22.46 5.79 6.46
C GLY A 130 21.53 4.68 6.97
N ILE A 131 20.25 4.69 6.62
CA ILE A 131 19.26 3.67 6.99
C ILE A 131 19.06 2.73 5.80
N LYS A 132 19.21 1.41 5.98
CA LYS A 132 18.85 0.47 4.90
C LYS A 132 17.36 0.50 4.66
N MET A 133 16.97 0.61 3.40
CA MET A 133 15.59 0.70 2.96
C MET A 133 15.39 -0.21 1.76
N GLU A 134 14.29 -0.95 1.75
CA GLU A 134 13.75 -1.58 0.55
C GLU A 134 12.35 -1.03 0.27
N SER A 135 12.09 -0.60 -0.96
CA SER A 135 10.74 -0.38 -1.48
C SER A 135 10.54 -1.21 -2.72
N LYS A 136 9.46 -1.98 -2.77
CA LYS A 136 9.26 -2.93 -3.87
C LYS A 136 7.79 -3.35 -4.00
N ARG A 137 7.43 -3.72 -5.23
CA ARG A 137 6.25 -4.51 -5.52
C ARG A 137 6.61 -5.99 -5.49
N GLY A 138 5.95 -6.78 -4.65
CA GLY A 138 6.19 -8.22 -4.65
C GLY A 138 5.47 -8.96 -5.79
N GLY A 139 5.67 -10.28 -5.80
CA GLY A 139 5.05 -11.16 -6.79
C GLY A 139 3.55 -11.33 -6.57
N ASP A 140 2.83 -11.70 -7.63
CA ASP A 140 1.42 -12.12 -7.58
C ASP A 140 1.31 -13.52 -6.95
N THR A 141 1.42 -13.57 -5.62
CA THR A 141 1.53 -14.81 -4.86
C THR A 141 0.81 -14.78 -3.51
N VAL A 142 0.47 -13.60 -2.99
CA VAL A 142 -0.17 -13.46 -1.67
C VAL A 142 -1.64 -13.84 -1.81
N ARG A 143 -2.21 -14.55 -0.83
CA ARG A 143 -3.63 -14.94 -0.88
C ARG A 143 -4.34 -14.58 0.42
N GLY A 144 -5.63 -14.88 0.45
CA GLY A 144 -6.53 -14.63 1.58
C GLY A 144 -5.99 -15.16 2.91
N TYR A 145 -6.36 -14.50 4.01
CA TYR A 145 -5.95 -14.86 5.36
C TYR A 145 -6.20 -16.34 5.70
N GLN A 146 -7.31 -16.92 5.22
CA GLN A 146 -7.64 -18.34 5.42
C GLN A 146 -6.88 -19.30 4.48
N ASN A 147 -6.17 -18.80 3.47
CA ASN A 147 -5.22 -19.60 2.68
C ASN A 147 -3.88 -19.84 3.38
N GLY A 148 -3.53 -19.01 4.36
CA GLY A 148 -2.27 -19.08 5.09
C GLY A 148 -1.41 -17.81 4.97
N ALA A 149 -0.21 -17.88 5.52
CA ALA A 149 0.77 -16.81 5.43
C ALA A 149 1.72 -17.06 4.24
N PHE A 150 1.94 -16.02 3.44
CA PHE A 150 2.81 -15.99 2.27
C PHE A 150 4.00 -15.10 2.56
N THR A 151 5.06 -15.18 1.75
CA THR A 151 6.27 -14.39 1.99
C THR A 151 6.72 -13.63 0.76
N TYR A 152 7.28 -12.45 0.99
CA TYR A 152 8.21 -11.81 0.07
C TYR A 152 9.59 -11.78 0.74
N SER A 153 10.62 -12.09 -0.05
CA SER A 153 12.00 -12.12 0.42
C SER A 153 12.67 -10.75 0.26
N PHE A 154 13.46 -10.39 1.25
CA PHE A 154 14.45 -9.32 1.15
C PHE A 154 15.74 -9.83 0.50
N PRO A 155 16.60 -8.94 -0.02
CA PRO A 155 17.92 -9.34 -0.49
C PRO A 155 18.72 -9.96 0.66
N THR A 156 19.48 -11.01 0.35
CA THR A 156 20.25 -11.75 1.37
C THR A 156 21.22 -10.84 2.11
N ASN A 157 21.19 -10.87 3.45
CA ASN A 157 22.04 -10.05 4.33
C ASN A 157 21.94 -8.54 4.06
N PHE A 158 20.75 -8.06 3.70
CA PHE A 158 20.56 -6.65 3.37
C PHE A 158 20.51 -5.72 4.59
N PHE A 159 19.81 -6.13 5.64
CA PHE A 159 19.72 -5.40 6.90
C PHE A 159 20.87 -5.83 7.82
N ASP A 160 21.69 -4.88 8.25
CA ASP A 160 22.91 -5.07 9.03
C ASP A 160 22.59 -5.29 10.51
N SER A 161 21.58 -4.60 11.06
CA SER A 161 21.25 -4.61 12.49
C SER A 161 20.22 -5.65 12.94
N GLY A 162 19.72 -6.50 12.03
CA GLY A 162 18.57 -7.35 12.31
C GLY A 162 17.32 -6.92 11.51
N PRO A 163 16.16 -7.55 11.78
CA PRO A 163 14.97 -7.38 10.95
C PRO A 163 14.57 -5.91 10.83
N PRO A 164 13.93 -5.50 9.73
CA PRO A 164 13.53 -4.11 9.56
C PRO A 164 12.58 -3.68 10.67
N ALA A 165 12.91 -2.58 11.36
CA ALA A 165 12.09 -2.00 12.43
C ALA A 165 10.77 -1.39 11.93
N VAL A 166 10.68 -1.03 10.65
CA VAL A 166 9.45 -0.52 10.02
C VAL A 166 9.20 -1.32 8.76
N THR A 167 7.98 -1.84 8.61
CA THR A 167 7.49 -2.47 7.37
C THR A 167 6.07 -2.02 7.15
N VAL A 168 5.78 -1.39 6.01
CA VAL A 168 4.44 -0.94 5.62
C VAL A 168 4.09 -1.57 4.29
N ALA A 169 2.84 -2.04 4.16
CA ALA A 169 2.34 -2.74 2.99
C ALA A 169 1.03 -2.11 2.51
N SER A 170 0.78 -2.16 1.21
CA SER A 170 -0.46 -1.66 0.59
C SER A 170 -0.90 -2.58 -0.54
N GLN A 171 -2.21 -2.79 -0.64
CA GLN A 171 -2.80 -3.60 -1.70
C GLN A 171 -2.48 -2.98 -3.08
N ALA A 172 -1.91 -3.77 -3.97
CA ALA A 172 -1.56 -3.36 -5.33
C ALA A 172 -2.37 -4.20 -6.32
N ALA A 173 -3.26 -3.55 -7.08
CA ALA A 173 -4.27 -4.21 -7.89
C ALA A 173 -5.30 -5.00 -7.06
N MET A 174 -6.22 -5.65 -7.78
CA MET A 174 -7.24 -6.50 -7.20
C MET A 174 -7.60 -7.61 -8.16
N ASP A 175 -7.06 -8.80 -7.98
CA ASP A 175 -7.30 -9.92 -8.89
C ASP A 175 -8.63 -10.59 -8.59
N GLY A 176 -8.90 -10.84 -7.31
CA GLY A 176 -10.19 -11.30 -6.83
C GLY A 176 -11.28 -10.24 -6.96
N ARG A 177 -12.52 -10.68 -6.80
CA ARG A 177 -13.72 -9.84 -7.00
C ARG A 177 -14.33 -9.36 -5.70
N ASP A 178 -13.91 -9.91 -4.58
CA ASP A 178 -14.55 -9.72 -3.28
C ASP A 178 -13.94 -8.52 -2.56
N GLY A 179 -12.68 -8.24 -2.87
CA GLY A 179 -11.95 -7.07 -2.41
C GLY A 179 -11.13 -7.39 -1.20
N SER A 180 -9.92 -6.84 -1.16
CA SER A 180 -8.99 -7.24 -0.14
C SER A 180 -8.02 -6.12 0.23
N TRP A 181 -7.43 -6.23 1.42
CA TRP A 181 -6.37 -5.35 1.90
C TRP A 181 -5.18 -6.15 2.42
N ALA A 182 -3.97 -5.64 2.20
CA ALA A 182 -2.75 -6.27 2.67
C ALA A 182 -2.67 -6.27 4.21
N VAL A 183 -2.19 -7.38 4.79
CA VAL A 183 -1.99 -7.55 6.23
C VAL A 183 -0.62 -8.20 6.48
N LEU A 184 0.16 -7.60 7.36
CA LEU A 184 1.37 -8.23 7.93
C LEU A 184 0.95 -9.29 8.96
N ARG A 185 1.43 -10.52 8.78
CA ARG A 185 1.03 -11.68 9.59
C ARG A 185 1.85 -11.85 10.86
N SER A 186 3.09 -11.36 10.83
CA SER A 186 4.05 -11.38 11.91
C SER A 186 5.13 -10.35 11.63
N ASP A 187 6.00 -10.14 12.60
CA ASP A 187 7.22 -9.37 12.39
C ASP A 187 8.03 -9.98 11.24
N ALA A 188 8.68 -9.08 10.51
CA ALA A 188 9.61 -9.46 9.47
C ALA A 188 10.87 -10.10 10.07
N THR A 189 11.60 -10.84 9.26
CA THR A 189 12.97 -11.29 9.56
C THR A 189 13.96 -10.54 8.67
N ASN A 190 15.25 -10.80 8.85
CA ASN A 190 16.29 -10.30 7.93
C ASN A 190 16.14 -10.71 6.48
N THR A 191 15.36 -11.76 6.21
CA THR A 191 15.30 -12.39 4.89
C THR A 191 13.92 -12.33 4.27
N GLN A 192 12.86 -12.06 5.03
CA GLN A 192 11.50 -12.04 4.51
C GLN A 192 10.52 -11.34 5.44
N MET A 193 9.39 -10.92 4.87
CA MET A 193 8.18 -10.57 5.61
C MET A 193 7.05 -11.54 5.30
N TRP A 194 6.09 -11.63 6.22
CA TRP A 194 4.94 -12.52 6.14
C TRP A 194 3.65 -11.74 5.89
N LEU A 195 2.93 -12.11 4.85
CA LEU A 195 1.79 -11.39 4.32
C LEU A 195 0.60 -12.32 4.12
N SER A 196 -0.58 -11.75 4.26
CA SER A 196 -1.81 -12.23 3.63
C SER A 196 -2.53 -11.01 3.07
N VAL A 197 -3.49 -11.23 2.19
CA VAL A 197 -4.56 -10.25 1.98
C VAL A 197 -5.76 -10.68 2.80
N ASP A 198 -6.56 -9.72 3.23
CA ASP A 198 -7.74 -9.98 4.02
C ASP A 198 -8.96 -9.32 3.40
N GLU A 199 -10.13 -9.88 3.65
CA GLU A 199 -11.40 -9.40 3.12
C GLU A 199 -12.43 -9.24 4.24
N ASP A 200 -13.50 -8.50 3.96
CA ASP A 200 -14.61 -8.41 4.89
C ASP A 200 -15.43 -9.71 4.89
N GLN A 201 -16.36 -9.81 5.83
CA GLN A 201 -17.23 -10.99 5.95
C GLN A 201 -18.71 -10.63 5.81
N GLN A 202 -19.05 -9.58 5.05
CA GLN A 202 -20.44 -9.15 4.91
C GLN A 202 -21.27 -10.10 4.06
N SER A 203 -20.73 -10.59 2.93
CA SER A 203 -21.49 -11.49 2.05
C SER A 203 -21.32 -12.96 2.44
N GLN A 204 -20.16 -13.35 2.96
CA GLN A 204 -19.86 -14.71 3.40
C GLN A 204 -18.82 -14.72 4.52
N THR A 205 -18.63 -15.87 5.18
CA THR A 205 -17.68 -16.02 6.29
C THR A 205 -16.27 -16.43 5.86
N GLU A 206 -16.10 -16.82 4.60
CA GLU A 206 -14.81 -17.22 4.02
C GLU A 206 -13.89 -16.00 3.84
N ARG A 207 -12.58 -16.20 4.01
CA ARG A 207 -11.52 -15.19 3.90
C ARG A 207 -10.36 -15.69 3.01
N ARG A 208 -10.70 -16.47 1.98
CA ARG A 208 -9.77 -17.06 1.00
C ARG A 208 -9.84 -16.23 -0.25
N HIS A 209 -8.68 -15.98 -0.83
CA HIS A 209 -8.56 -15.20 -2.04
C HIS A 209 -7.77 -15.98 -3.11
N THR A 210 -7.89 -15.50 -4.36
CA THR A 210 -6.92 -15.81 -5.41
C THR A 210 -5.56 -15.19 -5.05
N THR A 211 -4.56 -15.34 -5.91
CA THR A 211 -3.30 -14.59 -5.77
C THR A 211 -3.57 -13.09 -5.90
N GLU A 212 -2.83 -12.29 -5.17
CA GLU A 212 -2.85 -10.84 -5.14
C GLU A 212 -1.41 -10.31 -5.03
N GLN A 213 -1.26 -9.03 -5.35
CA GLN A 213 0.01 -8.30 -5.27
C GLN A 213 -0.02 -7.24 -4.16
N VAL A 214 1.14 -7.04 -3.53
CA VAL A 214 1.32 -6.07 -2.45
C VAL A 214 2.56 -5.22 -2.73
N ASP A 215 2.38 -3.91 -2.64
CA ASP A 215 3.46 -2.92 -2.62
C ASP A 215 3.91 -2.74 -1.16
N TYR A 216 5.22 -2.60 -0.93
CA TYR A 216 5.75 -2.42 0.42
C TYR A 216 6.96 -1.51 0.47
N VAL A 217 7.21 -1.01 1.68
CA VAL A 217 8.48 -0.41 2.08
C VAL A 217 8.91 -0.99 3.44
N ALA A 218 10.20 -1.23 3.59
CA ALA A 218 10.83 -1.70 4.81
C ALA A 218 12.06 -0.84 5.13
N PHE A 219 12.21 -0.42 6.39
CA PHE A 219 13.36 0.32 6.90
C PHE A 219 14.02 -0.44 8.04
N GLU A 220 15.34 -0.49 8.02
CA GLU A 220 16.16 -1.11 9.07
C GLU A 220 15.89 -0.52 10.45
N SER A 221 15.81 0.80 10.53
CA SER A 221 15.57 1.54 11.76
C SER A 221 14.39 2.51 11.59
N ALA A 222 13.65 2.71 12.68
CA ALA A 222 12.65 3.77 12.76
C ALA A 222 13.32 5.13 12.98
N GLY A 223 12.70 6.19 12.46
CA GLY A 223 13.23 7.55 12.62
C GLY A 223 12.67 8.51 11.58
N SER A 224 13.36 9.64 11.44
CA SER A 224 13.08 10.62 10.39
C SER A 224 14.39 11.05 9.75
N PHE A 225 14.35 11.34 8.45
CA PHE A 225 15.44 11.95 7.72
C PHE A 225 14.88 13.03 6.80
N GLN A 226 15.70 14.05 6.53
CA GLN A 226 15.33 15.13 5.64
C GLN A 226 15.59 14.70 4.20
N LEU A 227 14.56 14.82 3.36
CA LEU A 227 14.69 14.67 1.92
C LEU A 227 14.89 16.04 1.28
N VAL A 228 15.62 16.04 0.16
CA VAL A 228 15.81 17.25 -0.63
C VAL A 228 14.82 17.24 -1.80
N PRO A 229 14.22 18.38 -2.15
CA PRO A 229 13.53 18.51 -3.43
C PRO A 229 14.50 18.17 -4.57
N PRO A 230 14.00 17.65 -5.70
CA PRO A 230 14.81 17.55 -6.91
C PRO A 230 15.42 18.91 -7.23
N SER A 231 16.71 18.96 -7.56
CA SER A 231 17.33 20.21 -8.02
C SER A 231 16.56 20.71 -9.23
N ASP A 232 16.13 21.96 -9.22
CA ASP A 232 15.55 22.63 -10.40
C ASP A 232 16.58 22.53 -11.53
N THR A 233 16.39 21.58 -12.44
CA THR A 233 17.14 21.55 -13.70
C THR A 233 16.48 22.50 -14.68
N THR A 234 16.31 23.76 -14.29
CA THR A 234 16.15 24.85 -15.25
C THR A 234 17.55 25.20 -15.76
N ALA A 235 17.92 24.58 -16.87
CA ALA A 235 18.94 25.06 -17.80
C ALA A 235 18.30 25.29 -19.16
#